data_AF-A0AAE3XM69-F1
#
_entry.id   AF-A0AAE3XM69-F1
#
_cell.length_a   1.000
_cell.length_b   1.000
_cell.length_c   1.000
_cell.angle_alpha   90.00
_cell.angle_beta   90.00
_cell.angle_gamma   90.00
#
_symmetry.space_group_name_H-M   'P 1'
#
loop_
_entity.id
_entity.type
_entity.pdbx_description
1 polymer ?
#
loop_
_entity_poly.entity_id
_entity_poly.type
_entity_poly.pdbx_seq_one_letter_code
_entity_poly.pdbx_strand_id
1 'polypeptide(L)'
;MTRHILLLILIVVLGSCSDRKGKNVKVKMGINSDLKADIEALKLYRSNGHLSEILYEKLYTYLSNGGTLDIDDQLFYIMKKFENDTILSIELLQIERNSEILFEEKQIYQILIENGFFAEGVPIINFNTRKIIKKKFVEESIYLALEDKNKIFYFDLEGDVMKENLSYTYFLEEMKSFTLGHFSPSNIQESWETNGGPIVINYTCENKIFTFSPSYNDDWYDISECMKQINEILKAKGYGIYTISAEFISGQDVLFIFLSDTEKENLKERLGWQLDLIK
;
A
#
# COMPACT_ATOMS: atom_id res chain seq x y z
N MET A 1 22.79 3.48 1.95
CA MET A 1 22.32 2.84 0.71
C MET A 1 20.79 2.82 0.76
N THR A 2 19.98 3.46 -0.08
CA THR A 2 20.02 4.79 -0.69
C THR A 2 18.56 5.28 -0.66
N ARG A 3 18.30 6.50 -0.18
CA ARG A 3 16.96 7.12 -0.06
C ARG A 3 16.38 7.46 -1.44
N HIS A 4 16.03 6.50 -2.29
CA HIS A 4 15.36 6.74 -3.58
C HIS A 4 14.34 5.63 -3.86
N ILE A 5 13.23 5.60 -3.12
CA ILE A 5 12.00 4.92 -3.55
C ILE A 5 10.85 5.85 -3.13
N LEU A 6 10.44 6.74 -4.04
CA LEU A 6 9.16 7.47 -4.03
C LEU A 6 9.19 8.52 -5.15
N LEU A 7 8.93 8.09 -6.39
CA LEU A 7 8.23 8.89 -7.40
C LEU A 7 7.97 8.04 -8.66
N LEU A 8 6.89 7.26 -8.68
CA LEU A 8 6.33 6.76 -9.94
C LEU A 8 4.92 6.21 -9.70
N ILE A 9 3.94 7.10 -9.80
CA ILE A 9 2.63 6.86 -10.43
C ILE A 9 2.05 8.26 -10.76
N LEU A 10 1.60 8.40 -12.01
CA LEU A 10 1.08 9.60 -12.70
C LEU A 10 2.08 10.55 -13.42
N ILE A 11 2.98 10.00 -14.24
CA ILE A 11 3.42 10.68 -15.47
C ILE A 11 3.02 9.83 -16.68
N VAL A 12 1.74 9.87 -17.00
CA VAL A 12 1.16 9.58 -18.31
C VAL A 12 -0.03 10.54 -18.39
N VAL A 13 0.14 11.83 -18.69
CA VAL A 13 0.43 12.44 -19.99
C VAL A 13 0.80 13.89 -19.66
N LEU A 14 1.97 14.39 -20.08
CA LEU A 14 2.25 15.78 -20.50
C LEU A 14 3.78 15.94 -20.65
N GLY A 15 4.24 15.97 -21.90
CA GLY A 15 5.66 16.07 -22.24
C GLY A 15 6.30 17.38 -21.74
N SER A 16 7.45 17.27 -21.09
CA SER A 16 8.24 18.40 -20.62
C SER A 16 9.16 18.90 -21.74
N CYS A 17 9.01 20.17 -22.12
CA CYS A 17 9.97 20.91 -22.94
C CYS A 17 10.60 21.99 -22.03
N SER A 18 11.88 21.86 -21.70
CA SER A 18 12.61 22.84 -20.89
C SER A 18 13.32 23.86 -21.77
N ASP A 19 13.15 25.16 -21.53
CA ASP A 19 14.04 26.18 -22.09
C ASP A 19 14.76 26.96 -20.98
N ARG A 20 16.08 27.07 -21.14
CA ARG A 20 17.05 27.58 -20.16
C ARG A 20 17.34 29.05 -20.40
N LYS A 21 16.58 30.01 -19.87
CA LYS A 21 17.07 31.40 -19.73
C LYS A 21 16.52 32.10 -18.49
N GLY A 22 17.42 32.33 -17.53
CA GLY A 22 17.17 33.14 -16.35
C GLY A 22 16.82 34.58 -16.71
N LYS A 23 15.54 34.93 -16.54
CA LYS A 23 15.04 36.29 -16.41
C LYS A 23 13.98 36.33 -15.32
N ASN A 24 14.05 37.33 -14.45
CA ASN A 24 13.00 37.62 -13.48
C ASN A 24 11.71 38.04 -14.22
N VAL A 25 10.71 37.16 -14.21
CA VAL A 25 9.38 37.41 -14.76
C VAL A 25 8.45 37.82 -13.63
N LYS A 26 7.80 38.98 -13.77
CA LYS A 26 6.61 39.33 -12.99
C LYS A 26 5.54 38.27 -13.26
N VAL A 27 5.20 37.46 -12.27
CA VAL A 27 4.13 36.46 -12.35
C VAL A 27 2.80 37.20 -12.48
N LYS A 28 2.30 37.31 -13.72
CA LYS A 28 0.86 37.50 -13.96
C LYS A 28 0.18 36.22 -13.49
N MET A 29 -0.85 36.34 -12.64
CA MET A 29 -1.77 35.26 -12.31
C MET A 29 -2.49 34.83 -13.60
N GLY A 30 -1.86 33.92 -14.34
CA GLY A 30 -2.52 33.09 -15.34
C GLY A 30 -3.26 31.99 -14.58
N ILE A 31 -4.48 31.71 -15.01
CA ILE A 31 -5.25 30.55 -14.58
C ILE A 31 -4.34 29.33 -14.75
N ASN A 32 -4.01 28.69 -13.63
CA ASN A 32 -3.04 27.62 -13.53
C ASN A 32 -3.43 26.50 -14.50
N SER A 33 -2.52 26.04 -15.37
CA SER A 33 -2.77 24.92 -16.31
C SER A 33 -3.29 23.67 -15.60
N ASP A 34 -3.04 23.59 -14.30
CA ASP A 34 -3.31 22.46 -13.43
C ASP A 34 -4.78 22.40 -12.98
N LEU A 35 -5.48 23.54 -12.84
CA LEU A 35 -6.88 23.55 -12.38
C LEU A 35 -7.81 22.79 -13.35
N LYS A 36 -7.59 22.96 -14.65
CA LYS A 36 -8.37 22.25 -15.67
C LYS A 36 -8.11 20.75 -15.60
N ALA A 37 -6.85 20.35 -15.38
CA ALA A 37 -6.48 18.94 -15.26
C ALA A 37 -7.11 18.32 -13.99
N ASP A 38 -7.05 19.01 -12.86
CA ASP A 38 -7.65 18.55 -11.60
C ASP A 38 -9.17 18.39 -11.71
N ILE A 39 -9.86 19.35 -12.35
CA ILE A 39 -11.31 19.26 -12.59
C ILE A 39 -11.65 18.08 -13.52
N GLU A 40 -10.89 17.87 -14.60
CA GLU A 40 -11.13 16.73 -15.50
C GLU A 40 -10.84 15.39 -14.81
N ALA A 41 -9.81 15.31 -13.96
CA ALA A 41 -9.55 14.14 -13.14
C ALA A 41 -10.71 13.85 -12.18
N LEU A 42 -11.22 14.86 -11.46
CA LEU A 42 -12.39 14.70 -10.59
C LEU A 42 -13.62 14.17 -11.34
N LYS A 43 -13.89 14.70 -12.54
CA LYS A 43 -14.98 14.21 -13.38
C LYS A 43 -14.81 12.74 -13.75
N LEU A 44 -13.59 12.34 -14.12
CA LEU A 44 -13.26 10.95 -14.44
C LEU A 44 -13.45 10.02 -13.24
N TYR A 45 -12.96 10.42 -12.06
CA TYR A 45 -13.17 9.64 -10.83
C TYR A 45 -14.65 9.51 -10.48
N ARG A 46 -15.43 10.59 -10.65
CA ARG A 46 -16.88 10.58 -10.44
C ARG A 46 -17.60 9.66 -11.42
N SER A 47 -17.25 9.70 -12.71
CA SER A 47 -17.87 8.85 -13.74
C SER A 47 -17.60 7.36 -13.52
N ASN A 48 -16.45 7.04 -12.92
CA ASN A 48 -16.07 5.67 -12.55
C ASN A 48 -16.62 5.23 -11.17
N GLY A 49 -17.42 6.08 -10.51
CA GLY A 49 -18.05 5.75 -9.23
C GLY A 49 -17.10 5.79 -8.02
N HIS A 50 -15.91 6.38 -8.15
CA HIS A 50 -14.95 6.51 -7.05
C HIS A 50 -15.27 7.66 -6.10
N LEU A 51 -16.09 8.63 -6.52
CA LEU A 51 -16.49 9.77 -5.70
C LEU A 51 -18.01 9.78 -5.49
N SER A 52 -18.44 10.02 -4.25
CA SER A 52 -19.83 10.37 -3.97
C SER A 52 -20.16 11.74 -4.57
N GLU A 53 -21.43 11.95 -4.90
CA GLU A 53 -21.90 13.24 -5.46
C GLU A 53 -21.55 14.41 -4.53
N ILE A 54 -21.75 14.24 -3.23
CA ILE A 54 -21.49 15.27 -2.22
C ILE A 54 -20.01 15.66 -2.17
N LEU A 55 -19.12 14.67 -2.19
CA LEU A 55 -17.67 14.92 -2.17
C LEU A 55 -17.21 15.58 -3.47
N TYR A 56 -17.72 15.10 -4.62
CA TYR A 56 -17.43 15.69 -5.92
C TYR A 56 -17.81 17.17 -5.95
N GLU A 57 -19.04 17.53 -5.55
CA GLU A 57 -19.51 18.93 -5.54
C GLU A 57 -18.66 19.82 -4.63
N LYS A 58 -18.22 19.30 -3.47
CA LYS A 58 -17.35 20.04 -2.54
C LYS A 58 -15.95 20.26 -3.12
N LEU A 59 -15.33 19.22 -3.68
CA LEU A 59 -14.01 19.33 -4.32
C LEU A 59 -14.06 20.25 -5.55
N TYR A 60 -15.11 20.11 -6.38
CA TYR A 60 -15.32 20.95 -7.54
C TYR A 60 -15.50 22.42 -7.14
N THR A 61 -16.32 22.70 -6.13
CA THR A 61 -16.52 24.06 -5.60
C THR A 61 -15.22 24.63 -5.04
N TYR A 62 -14.48 23.84 -4.27
CA TYR A 62 -13.19 24.24 -3.69
C TYR A 62 -12.18 24.63 -4.78
N LEU A 63 -11.96 23.76 -5.76
CA LEU A 63 -11.06 24.01 -6.88
C LEU A 63 -11.52 25.20 -7.74
N SER A 64 -12.82 25.30 -8.03
CA SER A 64 -13.40 26.41 -8.81
C SER A 64 -13.22 27.76 -8.13
N ASN A 65 -13.12 27.79 -6.80
CA ASN A 65 -12.85 28.99 -6.01
C ASN A 65 -11.35 29.29 -5.85
N GLY A 66 -10.48 28.59 -6.58
CA GLY A 66 -9.02 28.79 -6.54
C GLY A 66 -8.30 27.96 -5.49
N GLY A 67 -8.99 26.99 -4.87
CA GLY A 67 -8.37 25.97 -4.04
C GLY A 67 -7.41 25.10 -4.83
N THR A 68 -6.45 24.48 -4.12
CA THR A 68 -5.45 23.59 -4.72
C THR A 68 -5.35 22.31 -3.91
N LEU A 69 -5.20 21.18 -4.60
CA LEU A 69 -4.99 19.86 -3.99
C LEU A 69 -3.64 19.32 -4.46
N ASP A 70 -2.78 18.94 -3.52
CA ASP A 70 -1.63 18.13 -3.88
C ASP A 70 -2.05 16.68 -4.15
N ILE A 71 -1.15 15.88 -4.73
CA ILE A 71 -1.47 14.49 -5.12
C ILE A 71 -1.91 13.64 -3.92
N ASP A 72 -1.33 13.85 -2.74
CA ASP A 72 -1.67 13.12 -1.51
C ASP A 72 -3.09 13.47 -1.05
N ASP A 73 -3.49 14.73 -1.17
CA ASP A 73 -4.84 15.18 -0.85
C ASP A 73 -5.85 14.62 -1.87
N GLN A 74 -5.52 14.62 -3.17
CA GLN A 74 -6.37 14.01 -4.19
C GLN A 74 -6.62 12.52 -3.90
N LEU A 75 -5.55 11.75 -3.67
CA LEU A 75 -5.63 10.32 -3.34
C LEU A 75 -6.43 10.08 -2.06
N PHE A 76 -6.14 10.83 -1.00
CA PHE A 76 -6.88 10.72 0.26
C PHE A 76 -8.38 10.96 0.08
N TYR A 77 -8.75 11.99 -0.69
CA TYR A 77 -10.17 12.30 -0.88
C TYR A 77 -10.87 11.21 -1.67
N ILE A 78 -10.23 10.66 -2.70
CA ILE A 78 -10.75 9.56 -3.51
C ILE A 78 -10.86 8.26 -2.68
N MET A 79 -9.84 7.93 -1.90
CA MET A 79 -9.74 6.64 -1.20
C MET A 79 -10.58 6.55 0.05
N LYS A 80 -10.73 7.65 0.80
CA LYS A 80 -11.44 7.63 2.09
C LYS A 80 -12.93 7.33 1.95
N LYS A 81 -13.48 7.26 0.72
CA LYS A 81 -14.88 6.93 0.42
C LYS A 81 -15.79 7.53 1.49
N PHE A 82 -15.92 8.86 1.47
CA PHE A 82 -16.77 9.61 2.40
C PHE A 82 -18.24 9.24 2.13
N GLU A 83 -18.62 8.05 2.57
CA GLU A 83 -19.92 7.44 2.26
C GLU A 83 -21.00 8.03 3.15
N ASN A 84 -20.66 8.63 4.30
CA ASN A 84 -21.65 9.18 5.26
C ASN A 84 -21.21 10.43 6.05
N ASP A 85 -20.04 11.01 5.81
CA ASP A 85 -19.55 12.14 6.61
C ASP A 85 -20.01 13.49 6.06
N THR A 86 -20.57 14.33 6.94
CA THR A 86 -20.64 15.77 6.73
C THR A 86 -19.22 16.31 6.60
N ILE A 87 -18.69 16.35 5.37
CA ILE A 87 -17.45 17.07 5.09
C ILE A 87 -17.74 18.55 5.32
N LEU A 88 -17.27 19.09 6.45
CA LEU A 88 -17.59 20.46 6.86
C LEU A 88 -16.98 21.50 5.91
N SER A 89 -15.74 21.27 5.44
CA SER A 89 -15.07 22.04 4.39
C SER A 89 -13.78 21.32 3.95
N ILE A 90 -13.40 21.44 2.66
CA ILE A 90 -12.15 20.86 2.13
C ILE A 90 -10.95 21.57 2.76
N GLU A 91 -11.02 22.89 2.92
CA GLU A 91 -10.01 23.73 3.57
C GLU A 91 -9.76 23.28 5.01
N LEU A 92 -10.81 23.01 5.80
CA LEU A 92 -10.65 22.52 7.17
C LEU A 92 -9.96 21.14 7.21
N LEU A 93 -10.30 20.24 6.29
CA LEU A 93 -9.65 18.94 6.19
C LEU A 93 -8.17 19.08 5.79
N GLN A 94 -7.83 20.00 4.87
CA GLN A 94 -6.44 20.27 4.52
C GLN A 94 -5.67 20.89 5.69
N ILE A 95 -6.26 21.83 6.44
CA ILE A 95 -5.64 22.40 7.64
C ILE A 95 -5.37 21.30 8.66
N GLU A 96 -6.33 20.41 8.90
CA GLU A 96 -6.17 19.30 9.83
C GLU A 96 -5.05 18.35 9.37
N ARG A 97 -5.06 17.93 8.10
CA ARG A 97 -4.04 17.03 7.52
C ARG A 97 -2.65 17.64 7.51
N ASN A 98 -2.56 18.95 7.30
CA ASN A 98 -1.30 19.69 7.26
C ASN A 98 -0.85 20.23 8.62
N SER A 99 -1.63 19.99 9.68
CA SER A 99 -1.26 20.39 11.04
C SER A 99 -0.03 19.62 11.53
N GLU A 100 0.80 20.28 12.33
CA GLU A 100 1.93 19.64 13.00
C GLU A 100 1.43 18.83 14.19
N ILE A 101 1.94 17.60 14.30
CA ILE A 101 1.78 16.76 15.49
C ILE A 101 3.14 16.32 15.99
N LEU A 102 3.21 15.94 17.26
CA LEU A 102 4.40 15.35 17.84
C LEU A 102 4.46 13.87 17.47
N PHE A 103 5.53 13.45 16.82
CA PHE A 103 5.84 12.06 16.53
C PHE A 103 6.87 11.56 17.54
N GLU A 104 6.39 10.77 18.50
CA GLU A 104 7.21 10.19 19.55
C GLU A 104 7.53 8.74 19.19
N GLU A 105 8.67 8.49 18.53
CA GLU A 105 9.04 7.15 18.04
C GLU A 105 8.93 6.08 19.13
N LYS A 106 9.27 6.43 20.38
CA LYS A 106 9.12 5.54 21.54
C LYS A 106 7.70 5.01 21.71
N GLN A 107 6.68 5.86 21.54
CA GLN A 107 5.29 5.44 21.66
C GLN A 107 4.89 4.54 20.50
N ILE A 108 5.37 4.84 19.29
CA ILE A 108 5.08 4.04 18.10
C ILE A 108 5.71 2.65 18.21
N TYR A 109 6.99 2.55 18.59
CA TYR A 109 7.63 1.27 18.87
C TYR A 109 6.92 0.50 19.98
N GLN A 110 6.49 1.18 21.04
CA GLN A 110 5.70 0.52 22.10
C GLN A 110 4.39 -0.07 21.54
N ILE A 111 3.68 0.68 20.69
CA ILE A 111 2.48 0.18 20.00
C ILE A 111 2.83 -1.04 19.12
N LEU A 112 3.90 -0.96 18.33
CA LEU A 112 4.33 -2.04 17.44
C LEU A 112 4.69 -3.31 18.24
N ILE A 113 5.45 -3.17 19.33
CA ILE A 113 5.84 -4.28 20.22
C ILE A 113 4.62 -4.95 20.86
N GLU A 114 3.67 -4.15 21.35
CA GLU A 114 2.40 -4.65 21.88
C GLU A 114 1.57 -5.43 20.83
N ASN A 115 1.87 -5.24 19.54
CA ASN A 115 1.24 -5.92 18.41
C ASN A 115 2.18 -6.91 17.72
N GLY A 116 3.13 -7.47 18.49
CA GLY A 116 3.96 -8.59 18.07
C GLY A 116 5.08 -8.24 17.10
N PHE A 117 5.34 -6.95 16.85
CA PHE A 117 6.53 -6.54 16.11
C PHE A 117 7.76 -6.53 17.02
N PHE A 118 8.92 -6.79 16.45
CA PHE A 118 10.22 -6.84 17.11
C PHE A 118 10.27 -7.88 18.21
N ALA A 119 10.90 -9.03 17.93
CA ALA A 119 11.12 -10.07 18.92
C ALA A 119 11.71 -9.49 20.23
N GLU A 120 11.33 -10.07 21.37
CA GLU A 120 11.78 -9.60 22.68
C GLU A 120 13.31 -9.42 22.72
N GLY A 121 13.76 -8.20 23.03
CA GLY A 121 15.18 -7.90 23.21
C GLY A 121 15.87 -7.15 22.06
N VAL A 122 15.16 -6.66 21.04
CA VAL A 122 15.73 -5.68 20.11
C VAL A 122 16.09 -4.41 20.91
N PRO A 123 17.39 -4.04 21.02
CA PRO A 123 17.78 -2.88 21.80
C PRO A 123 17.32 -1.64 21.06
N ILE A 124 16.33 -0.96 21.61
CA ILE A 124 15.84 0.28 21.03
C ILE A 124 16.74 1.40 21.52
N ILE A 125 17.70 1.80 20.67
CA ILE A 125 18.70 2.81 21.00
C ILE A 125 18.44 4.06 20.17
N ASN A 126 18.20 5.18 20.86
CA ASN A 126 17.97 6.53 20.33
C ASN A 126 16.62 6.77 19.63
N PHE A 127 15.55 6.81 20.41
CA PHE A 127 14.27 7.37 19.95
C PHE A 127 14.40 8.85 19.65
N ASN A 128 13.88 9.25 18.50
CA ASN A 128 13.71 10.65 18.15
C ASN A 128 12.27 11.11 18.45
N THR A 129 12.15 12.30 19.02
CA THR A 129 10.88 13.00 19.11
C THR A 129 10.97 14.20 18.20
N ARG A 130 10.12 14.23 17.17
CA ARG A 130 10.10 15.30 16.16
C ARG A 130 8.68 15.72 15.85
N LYS A 131 8.52 16.93 15.35
CA LYS A 131 7.26 17.35 14.76
C LYS A 131 7.17 16.84 13.34
N ILE A 132 6.02 16.30 12.97
CA ILE A 132 5.71 15.93 11.59
C ILE A 132 4.36 16.50 11.21
N ILE A 133 4.09 16.51 9.91
CA ILE A 133 2.78 16.84 9.38
C ILE A 133 1.86 15.63 9.60
N LYS A 134 0.63 15.84 10.11
CA LYS A 134 -0.32 14.77 10.45
C LYS A 134 -0.53 13.75 9.33
N LYS A 135 -0.62 14.19 8.06
CA LYS A 135 -0.77 13.27 6.92
C LYS A 135 0.40 12.28 6.75
N LYS A 136 1.59 12.58 7.29
CA LYS A 136 2.77 11.71 7.25
C LYS A 136 2.85 10.72 8.41
N PHE A 137 1.95 10.81 9.39
CA PHE A 137 2.02 9.96 10.59
C PHE A 137 1.98 8.47 10.27
N VAL A 138 1.04 8.07 9.42
CA VAL A 138 0.85 6.68 9.01
C VAL A 138 2.11 6.20 8.30
N GLU A 139 2.57 6.92 7.28
CA GLU A 139 3.82 6.65 6.54
C GLU A 139 5.02 6.46 7.48
N GLU A 140 5.27 7.41 8.39
CA GLU A 140 6.41 7.36 9.31
C GLU A 140 6.31 6.17 10.27
N SER A 141 5.11 5.81 10.73
CA SER A 141 4.91 4.63 11.57
C SER A 141 5.15 3.31 10.83
N ILE A 142 4.85 3.25 9.53
CA ILE A 142 5.12 2.10 8.67
C ILE A 142 6.62 1.94 8.48
N TYR A 143 7.35 3.02 8.23
CA TYR A 143 8.81 2.96 8.08
C TYR A 143 9.50 2.36 9.30
N LEU A 144 9.02 2.64 10.51
CA LEU A 144 9.53 1.98 11.71
C LEU A 144 9.23 0.48 11.68
N ALA A 145 8.00 0.09 11.32
CA ALA A 145 7.60 -1.30 11.25
C ALA A 145 8.39 -2.11 10.19
N LEU A 146 8.86 -1.49 9.11
CA LEU A 146 9.67 -2.15 8.06
C LEU A 146 10.99 -2.73 8.57
N GLU A 147 11.43 -2.31 9.75
CA GLU A 147 12.61 -2.87 10.43
C GLU A 147 12.37 -4.30 10.94
N ASP A 148 11.11 -4.71 11.17
CA ASP A 148 10.78 -6.07 11.60
C ASP A 148 10.55 -7.03 10.43
N LYS A 149 11.55 -7.87 10.18
CA LYS A 149 11.51 -8.88 9.10
C LYS A 149 10.66 -10.12 9.42
N ASN A 150 10.14 -10.25 10.64
CA ASN A 150 9.25 -11.35 11.01
C ASN A 150 7.77 -11.00 10.78
N LYS A 151 7.41 -9.71 10.84
CA LYS A 151 6.05 -9.23 10.61
C LYS A 151 5.85 -8.63 9.23
N ILE A 152 6.93 -8.17 8.60
CA ILE A 152 6.90 -7.54 7.28
C ILE A 152 7.79 -8.29 6.29
N PHE A 153 7.21 -8.60 5.14
CA PHE A 153 7.89 -9.20 4.00
C PHE A 153 7.64 -8.35 2.75
N TYR A 154 8.72 -7.84 2.17
CA TYR A 154 8.68 -7.06 0.93
C TYR A 154 9.03 -8.02 -0.21
N PHE A 155 8.12 -8.15 -1.18
CA PHE A 155 8.21 -9.14 -2.24
C PHE A 155 8.17 -8.47 -3.61
N ASP A 156 9.17 -8.74 -4.42
CA ASP A 156 9.22 -8.31 -5.82
C ASP A 156 8.40 -9.31 -6.66
N LEU A 157 7.34 -8.82 -7.30
CA LEU A 157 6.54 -9.60 -8.24
C LEU A 157 7.26 -9.81 -9.56
N GLU A 158 8.29 -9.02 -9.89
CA GLU A 158 9.15 -9.30 -11.03
C GLU A 158 10.14 -10.40 -10.64
N GLY A 159 10.17 -11.49 -11.41
CA GLY A 159 11.07 -12.60 -11.19
C GLY A 159 11.07 -13.57 -12.35
N ASP A 160 12.11 -14.38 -12.44
CA ASP A 160 12.26 -15.38 -13.52
C ASP A 160 11.22 -16.52 -13.37
N VAL A 161 9.94 -16.26 -13.61
CA VAL A 161 8.85 -17.23 -13.46
C VAL A 161 8.90 -18.20 -14.64
N MET A 162 9.66 -19.27 -14.49
CA MET A 162 9.85 -20.29 -15.53
C MET A 162 9.93 -21.70 -14.97
N LYS A 163 9.71 -22.69 -15.84
CA LYS A 163 9.68 -24.12 -15.51
C LYS A 163 10.89 -24.60 -14.70
N GLU A 164 12.07 -24.06 -15.00
CA GLU A 164 13.32 -24.43 -14.34
C GLU A 164 13.52 -23.75 -12.98
N ASN A 165 12.77 -22.68 -12.69
CA ASN A 165 12.99 -21.82 -11.52
C ASN A 165 12.04 -22.08 -10.34
N LEU A 166 11.08 -23.01 -10.45
CA LEU A 166 10.18 -23.44 -9.34
C LEU A 166 9.66 -22.27 -8.48
N SER A 167 9.33 -21.15 -9.12
CA SER A 167 9.17 -19.85 -8.46
C SER A 167 8.04 -19.87 -7.44
N TYR A 168 6.93 -20.53 -7.76
CA TYR A 168 5.79 -20.67 -6.84
C TYR A 168 6.09 -21.62 -5.69
N THR A 169 6.93 -22.62 -5.91
CA THR A 169 7.39 -23.51 -4.83
C THR A 169 8.17 -22.73 -3.79
N TYR A 170 9.15 -21.92 -4.22
CA TYR A 170 9.92 -21.08 -3.30
C TYR A 170 9.06 -20.04 -2.60
N PHE A 171 8.16 -19.38 -3.32
CA PHE A 171 7.20 -18.45 -2.72
C PHE A 171 6.39 -19.09 -1.59
N LEU A 172 5.83 -20.29 -1.81
CA LEU A 172 5.06 -20.99 -0.78
C LEU A 172 5.91 -21.39 0.44
N GLU A 173 7.19 -21.72 0.24
CA GLU A 173 8.14 -21.99 1.33
C GLU A 173 8.51 -20.72 2.11
N GLU A 174 8.69 -19.59 1.43
CA GLU A 174 8.90 -18.29 2.09
C GLU A 174 7.68 -17.88 2.91
N MET A 175 6.47 -18.05 2.36
CA MET A 175 5.21 -17.77 3.07
C MET A 175 5.06 -18.64 4.33
N LYS A 176 5.58 -19.86 4.33
CA LYS A 176 5.61 -20.70 5.54
C LYS A 176 6.46 -20.07 6.65
N SER A 177 7.66 -19.61 6.29
CA SER A 177 8.57 -18.96 7.23
C SER A 177 7.98 -17.64 7.74
N PHE A 178 7.49 -16.81 6.81
CA PHE A 178 6.90 -15.51 7.10
C PHE A 178 5.68 -15.58 8.03
N THR A 179 4.82 -16.59 7.84
CA THR A 179 3.64 -16.79 8.69
C THR A 179 3.94 -17.59 9.96
N LEU A 180 5.22 -17.77 10.32
CA LEU A 180 5.65 -18.52 11.51
C LEU A 180 5.06 -19.93 11.59
N GLY A 181 4.82 -20.56 10.43
CA GLY A 181 4.20 -21.88 10.32
C GLY A 181 2.68 -21.91 10.47
N HIS A 182 2.00 -20.77 10.67
CA HIS A 182 0.54 -20.71 10.64
C HIS A 182 -0.01 -21.10 9.26
N PHE A 183 0.70 -20.80 8.19
CA PHE A 183 0.59 -21.48 6.91
C PHE A 183 1.76 -22.46 6.79
N SER A 184 1.48 -23.75 6.61
CA SER A 184 2.54 -24.77 6.54
C SER A 184 2.28 -25.75 5.39
N PRO A 185 2.51 -25.30 4.14
CA PRO A 185 2.40 -26.15 2.97
C PRO A 185 3.42 -27.30 3.04
N SER A 186 3.06 -28.39 2.38
CA SER A 186 3.85 -29.61 2.22
C SER A 186 3.50 -30.28 0.90
N ASN A 187 4.35 -31.19 0.41
CA ASN A 187 4.14 -31.87 -0.87
C ASN A 187 3.86 -30.88 -2.02
N ILE A 188 4.60 -29.77 -2.05
CA ILE A 188 4.43 -28.73 -3.08
C ILE A 188 4.91 -29.32 -4.42
N GLN A 189 4.08 -29.22 -5.43
CA GLN A 189 4.36 -29.65 -6.79
C GLN A 189 3.97 -28.55 -7.75
N GLU A 190 4.95 -28.11 -8.51
CA GLU A 190 4.81 -27.11 -9.56
C GLU A 190 5.01 -27.80 -10.91
N SER A 191 3.94 -27.85 -11.70
CA SER A 191 3.90 -28.55 -12.98
C SER A 191 3.69 -27.58 -14.12
N TRP A 192 4.50 -27.74 -15.17
CA TRP A 192 4.52 -26.88 -16.35
C TRP A 192 4.31 -27.71 -17.60
N GLU A 193 3.28 -27.40 -18.38
CA GLU A 193 3.06 -28.03 -19.68
C GLU A 193 4.13 -27.59 -20.70
N THR A 194 4.41 -26.28 -20.77
CA THR A 194 5.47 -25.69 -21.60
C THR A 194 6.30 -24.70 -20.79
N ASN A 195 7.33 -24.09 -21.39
CA ASN A 195 8.15 -23.09 -20.70
C ASN A 195 7.36 -21.81 -20.34
N GLY A 196 6.28 -21.50 -21.07
CA GLY A 196 5.38 -20.37 -20.78
C GLY A 196 4.06 -20.80 -20.15
N GLY A 197 4.02 -21.98 -19.53
CA GLY A 197 2.82 -22.55 -18.92
C GLY A 197 1.92 -23.35 -19.88
N PRO A 198 0.67 -23.67 -19.49
CA PRO A 198 0.06 -23.39 -18.20
C PRO A 198 0.84 -23.98 -17.01
N ILE A 199 0.68 -23.32 -15.86
CA ILE A 199 1.30 -23.68 -14.59
C ILE A 199 0.21 -24.24 -13.69
N VAL A 200 0.47 -25.39 -13.07
CA VAL A 200 -0.41 -25.97 -12.05
C VAL A 200 0.39 -26.16 -10.78
N ILE A 201 -0.04 -25.52 -9.71
CA ILE A 201 0.57 -25.64 -8.39
C ILE A 201 -0.36 -26.47 -7.50
N ASN A 202 0.18 -27.53 -6.91
CA ASN A 202 -0.49 -28.35 -5.92
C ASN A 202 0.30 -28.35 -4.62
N TYR A 203 -0.39 -28.27 -3.48
CA TYR A 203 0.23 -28.46 -2.18
C TYR A 203 -0.76 -29.03 -1.18
N THR A 204 -0.25 -29.60 -0.10
CA THR A 204 -1.04 -30.06 1.04
C THR A 204 -0.84 -29.10 2.21
N CYS A 205 -1.95 -28.60 2.78
CA CYS A 205 -1.93 -27.86 4.03
C CYS A 205 -3.09 -28.36 4.91
N GLU A 206 -2.83 -28.61 6.20
CA GLU A 206 -3.85 -29.12 7.13
C GLU A 206 -4.58 -30.39 6.67
N ASN A 207 -3.86 -31.33 6.07
CA ASN A 207 -4.40 -32.57 5.48
C ASN A 207 -5.40 -32.36 4.33
N LYS A 208 -5.46 -31.15 3.75
CA LYS A 208 -6.24 -30.84 2.55
C LYS A 208 -5.30 -30.55 1.39
N ILE A 209 -5.71 -30.98 0.21
CA ILE A 209 -5.00 -30.70 -1.04
C ILE A 209 -5.59 -29.41 -1.61
N PHE A 210 -4.71 -28.49 -1.96
CA PHE A 210 -5.01 -27.23 -2.62
C PHE A 210 -4.36 -27.23 -3.99
N THR A 211 -5.06 -26.68 -4.97
CA THR A 211 -4.63 -26.55 -6.35
C THR A 211 -4.97 -25.15 -6.82
N PHE A 212 -4.06 -24.52 -7.55
CA PHE A 212 -4.32 -23.26 -8.26
C PHE A 212 -3.53 -23.22 -9.57
N SER A 213 -3.95 -22.34 -10.49
CA SER A 213 -3.34 -22.23 -11.82
C SER A 213 -3.09 -20.77 -12.15
N PRO A 214 -1.92 -20.23 -11.75
CA PRO A 214 -1.63 -18.81 -11.95
C PRO A 214 -1.51 -18.49 -13.44
N SER A 215 -1.87 -17.26 -13.80
CA SER A 215 -1.68 -16.75 -15.15
C SER A 215 -0.18 -16.53 -15.40
N TYR A 216 0.36 -17.12 -16.46
CA TYR A 216 1.74 -16.84 -16.87
C TYR A 216 1.82 -15.43 -17.48
N ASN A 217 2.65 -14.58 -16.89
CA ASN A 217 2.83 -13.18 -17.28
C ASN A 217 4.31 -12.88 -17.55
N ASP A 218 5.00 -13.77 -18.25
CA ASP A 218 6.46 -13.72 -18.44
C ASP A 218 7.18 -13.66 -17.08
N ASP A 219 7.96 -12.61 -16.84
CA ASP A 219 8.78 -12.45 -15.64
C ASP A 219 7.98 -11.92 -14.44
N TRP A 220 6.70 -12.30 -14.31
CA TRP A 220 5.81 -11.77 -13.28
C TRP A 220 5.00 -12.85 -12.57
N TYR A 221 4.99 -12.80 -11.23
CA TYR A 221 4.12 -13.64 -10.43
C TYR A 221 2.66 -13.18 -10.53
N ASP A 222 1.76 -14.10 -10.91
CA ASP A 222 0.34 -14.00 -10.55
C ASP A 222 0.13 -14.68 -9.19
N ILE A 223 0.03 -13.88 -8.13
CA ILE A 223 -0.14 -14.36 -6.74
C ILE A 223 -1.60 -14.33 -6.26
N SER A 224 -2.55 -13.92 -7.10
CA SER A 224 -3.93 -13.65 -6.66
C SER A 224 -4.59 -14.90 -6.06
N GLU A 225 -4.69 -15.96 -6.86
CA GLU A 225 -5.35 -17.20 -6.43
C GLU A 225 -4.64 -17.85 -5.23
N CYS A 226 -3.30 -17.83 -5.19
CA CYS A 226 -2.57 -18.42 -4.07
C CYS A 226 -2.74 -17.60 -2.78
N MET A 227 -2.69 -16.26 -2.85
CA MET A 227 -2.88 -15.40 -1.69
C MET A 227 -4.28 -15.51 -1.12
N LYS A 228 -5.30 -15.63 -1.97
CA LYS A 228 -6.65 -15.94 -1.53
C LYS A 228 -6.71 -17.24 -0.72
N GLN A 229 -6.12 -18.33 -1.21
CA GLN A 229 -6.10 -19.62 -0.50
C GLN A 229 -5.33 -19.55 0.82
N ILE A 230 -4.15 -18.91 0.82
CA ILE A 230 -3.36 -18.72 2.05
C ILE A 230 -4.16 -17.94 3.08
N ASN A 231 -4.79 -16.83 2.69
CA ASN A 231 -5.59 -16.01 3.60
C ASN A 231 -6.85 -16.73 4.10
N GLU A 232 -7.47 -17.62 3.31
CA GLU A 232 -8.57 -18.47 3.79
C GLU A 232 -8.10 -19.43 4.90
N ILE A 233 -6.92 -20.03 4.75
CA ILE A 233 -6.32 -20.91 5.77
C ILE A 233 -5.95 -20.12 7.04
N LEU A 234 -5.31 -18.95 6.89
CA LEU A 234 -4.90 -18.11 8.01
C LEU A 234 -6.10 -17.55 8.78
N LYS A 235 -7.16 -17.16 8.07
CA LYS A 235 -8.37 -16.60 8.67
C LYS A 235 -9.05 -17.60 9.61
N ALA A 236 -9.03 -18.89 9.28
CA ALA A 236 -9.54 -19.93 10.17
C ALA A 236 -8.78 -20.01 11.52
N LYS A 237 -7.58 -19.41 11.59
CA LYS A 237 -6.72 -19.34 12.77
C LYS A 237 -6.72 -17.96 13.45
N GLY A 238 -7.48 -17.00 12.94
CA GLY A 238 -7.50 -15.62 13.44
C GLY A 238 -6.33 -14.75 12.97
N TYR A 239 -5.74 -15.09 11.83
CA TYR A 239 -4.65 -14.33 11.20
C TYR A 239 -4.97 -13.96 9.75
N GLY A 240 -4.20 -13.03 9.21
CA GLY A 240 -4.22 -12.67 7.79
C GLY A 240 -2.92 -12.02 7.34
N ILE A 241 -2.74 -12.01 6.03
CA ILE A 241 -1.68 -11.25 5.35
C ILE A 241 -2.34 -10.06 4.68
N TYR A 242 -1.90 -8.89 5.12
CA TYR A 242 -2.42 -7.60 4.68
C TYR A 242 -1.36 -6.86 3.90
N THR A 243 -1.82 -5.92 3.08
CA THR A 243 -1.01 -4.84 2.54
C THR A 243 -1.54 -3.52 3.07
N ILE A 244 -0.75 -2.47 2.95
CA ILE A 244 -1.23 -1.11 3.10
C ILE A 244 -1.86 -0.70 1.78
N SER A 245 -2.93 0.09 1.85
CA SER A 245 -3.67 0.56 0.67
C SER A 245 -2.72 1.12 -0.40
N ALA A 246 -3.19 1.10 -1.66
CA ALA A 246 -2.40 1.25 -2.89
C ALA A 246 -1.44 2.45 -2.99
N GLU A 247 -1.48 3.41 -2.07
CA GLU A 247 -0.49 4.49 -1.93
C GLU A 247 0.95 3.97 -1.75
N PHE A 248 1.13 2.73 -1.27
CA PHE A 248 2.45 2.13 -1.01
C PHE A 248 2.84 0.96 -1.92
N ILE A 249 1.98 0.58 -2.87
CA ILE A 249 2.23 -0.55 -3.79
C ILE A 249 2.53 0.04 -5.17
N SER A 250 3.81 0.22 -5.49
CA SER A 250 4.23 0.66 -6.83
C SER A 250 4.56 -0.55 -7.70
N GLY A 251 3.59 -0.98 -8.50
CA GLY A 251 3.79 -1.85 -9.67
C GLY A 251 4.37 -3.23 -9.38
N GLN A 252 5.69 -3.28 -9.16
CA GLN A 252 6.49 -4.50 -9.06
C GLN A 252 6.49 -5.06 -7.65
N ASP A 253 6.51 -4.21 -6.62
CA ASP A 253 6.68 -4.68 -5.26
C ASP A 253 5.37 -4.74 -4.48
N VAL A 254 5.23 -5.77 -3.64
CA VAL A 254 4.14 -5.94 -2.69
C VAL A 254 4.67 -6.00 -1.26
N LEU A 255 4.03 -5.23 -0.37
CA LEU A 255 4.30 -5.26 1.06
C LEU A 255 3.33 -6.21 1.76
N PHE A 256 3.83 -7.34 2.24
CA PHE A 256 3.11 -8.28 3.07
C PHE A 256 3.29 -7.97 4.54
N ILE A 257 2.17 -7.93 5.29
CA ILE A 257 2.14 -7.72 6.74
C ILE A 257 1.33 -8.84 7.37
N PHE A 258 1.97 -9.68 8.17
CA PHE A 258 1.33 -10.82 8.83
C PHE A 258 0.81 -10.43 10.21
N LEU A 259 -0.51 -10.42 10.38
CA LEU A 259 -1.18 -9.93 11.59
C LEU A 259 -2.26 -10.89 12.06
N SER A 260 -2.48 -10.95 13.37
CA SER A 260 -3.74 -11.43 13.94
C SER A 260 -4.85 -10.39 13.76
N ASP A 261 -6.10 -10.83 13.89
CA ASP A 261 -7.26 -9.93 13.83
C ASP A 261 -7.18 -8.80 14.89
N THR A 262 -6.67 -9.11 16.09
CA THR A 262 -6.49 -8.12 17.17
C THR A 262 -5.38 -7.13 16.85
N GLU A 263 -4.24 -7.60 16.33
CA GLU A 263 -3.13 -6.71 15.94
C GLU A 263 -3.57 -5.74 14.83
N LYS A 264 -4.30 -6.24 13.83
CA LYS A 264 -4.85 -5.43 12.74
C LYS A 264 -5.74 -4.29 13.24
N GLU A 265 -6.71 -4.58 14.11
CA GLU A 265 -7.61 -3.53 14.62
C GLU A 265 -6.86 -2.54 15.53
N ASN A 266 -5.93 -3.02 16.36
CA ASN A 266 -5.09 -2.13 17.18
C ASN A 266 -4.26 -1.15 16.35
N LEU A 267 -3.62 -1.61 15.27
CA LEU A 267 -2.82 -0.76 14.38
C LEU A 267 -3.70 0.25 13.63
N LYS A 268 -4.89 -0.16 13.21
CA LYS A 268 -5.88 0.74 12.62
C LYS A 268 -6.35 1.82 13.60
N GLU A 269 -6.69 1.45 14.83
CA GLU A 269 -7.19 2.40 15.84
C GLU A 269 -6.10 3.34 16.36
N ARG A 270 -4.91 2.81 16.65
CA ARG A 270 -3.84 3.55 17.34
C ARG A 270 -2.86 4.22 16.38
N LEU A 271 -2.64 3.65 15.20
CA LEU A 271 -1.72 4.19 14.20
C LEU A 271 -2.41 4.68 12.92
N GLY A 272 -3.72 4.46 12.77
CA GLY A 272 -4.46 4.90 11.58
C GLY A 272 -4.16 4.08 10.33
N TRP A 273 -3.57 2.88 10.47
CA TRP A 273 -3.21 2.04 9.33
C TRP A 273 -4.45 1.60 8.53
N GLN A 274 -4.41 1.79 7.22
CA GLN A 274 -5.42 1.30 6.28
C GLN A 274 -4.93 0.00 5.66
N LEU A 275 -5.39 -1.11 6.23
CA LEU A 275 -4.95 -2.45 5.88
C LEU A 275 -5.98 -3.16 5.01
N ASP A 276 -5.57 -3.53 3.81
CA ASP A 276 -6.34 -4.33 2.88
C ASP A 276 -5.87 -5.78 2.91
N LEU A 277 -6.83 -6.72 2.93
CA LEU A 277 -6.51 -8.13 2.78
C LEU A 277 -6.04 -8.36 1.34
N ILE A 278 -4.91 -9.02 1.17
CA ILE A 278 -4.41 -9.36 -0.16
C ILE A 278 -5.27 -10.45 -0.76
N LYS A 279 -5.70 -10.22 -2.00
CA LYS A 279 -6.67 -11.04 -2.74
C LYS A 279 -6.03 -11.72 -3.94
#